data_AF-A0A957VW66-F1
#
_entry.id   AF-A0A957VW66-F1
#
_cell.length_a   1.000
_cell.length_b   1.000
_cell.length_c   1.000
_cell.angle_alpha   90.00
_cell.angle_beta   90.00
_cell.angle_gamma   90.00
#
_symmetry.space_group_name_H-M   'P 1'
#
loop_
_entity.id
_entity.type
_entity.pdbx_description
1 polymer ?
#
loop_
_entity_poly.entity_id
_entity_poly.type
_entity_poly.pdbx_seq_one_letter_code
_entity_poly.pdbx_strand_id
1 'polypeptide(L)'
;ACGVAASVYAVHDPYSNSFMPEPVFANIGKLLLATQIYDMHRLAHEVSGGLIVALPGPDEDHNPATAATLAEVLRANPDIPYDKRIEVARFIEDLTASYQGGWYSLISLHGGGSPAAMRQEIWRNYPVGDKVDLVERLLDRGVLANNDRPITRNKQPGRCCAAGCSQPGQAMMIPLSTSGQGTPCE
;
A
#
# COMPACT_ATOMS: atom_id res chain seq x y z
N ALA A 1 -0.17 -5.30 -3.52
CA ALA A 1 0.96 -4.47 -3.97
C ALA A 1 2.29 -5.24 -4.00
N CYS A 2 2.80 -5.75 -2.87
CA CYS A 2 4.06 -6.50 -2.85
C CYS A 2 4.06 -7.71 -3.79
N GLY A 3 2.94 -8.45 -3.89
CA GLY A 3 2.81 -9.56 -4.85
C GLY A 3 2.98 -9.12 -6.31
N VAL A 4 2.39 -7.99 -6.72
CA VAL A 4 2.55 -7.46 -8.09
C VAL A 4 3.96 -6.90 -8.29
N ALA A 5 4.50 -6.18 -7.30
CA ALA A 5 5.87 -5.68 -7.35
C ALA A 5 6.90 -6.82 -7.48
N ALA A 6 6.63 -7.97 -6.85
CA ALA A 6 7.49 -9.15 -6.88
C ALA A 6 7.30 -10.06 -8.12
N SER A 7 6.13 -10.05 -8.75
CA SER A 7 5.83 -10.96 -9.87
C SER A 7 5.90 -10.28 -11.24
N VAL A 8 5.54 -9.01 -11.32
CA VAL A 8 5.43 -8.27 -12.59
C VAL A 8 6.51 -7.22 -12.72
N TYR A 9 6.79 -6.49 -11.63
CA TYR A 9 7.76 -5.38 -11.64
C TYR A 9 9.12 -5.74 -11.03
N ALA A 10 9.37 -7.03 -10.76
CA ALA A 10 10.59 -7.41 -10.09
C ALA A 10 11.83 -7.00 -10.89
N VAL A 11 12.86 -6.57 -10.17
CA VAL A 11 14.13 -6.15 -10.72
C VAL A 11 15.16 -7.22 -10.35
N HIS A 12 15.93 -7.65 -11.34
CA HIS A 12 17.05 -8.56 -11.10
C HIS A 12 18.14 -7.84 -10.30
N ASP A 13 18.57 -8.45 -9.21
CA ASP A 13 19.67 -7.97 -8.40
C ASP A 13 21.00 -8.54 -8.92
N PRO A 14 21.93 -7.70 -9.43
CA PRO A 14 23.14 -8.17 -10.08
C PRO A 14 24.15 -8.80 -9.11
N TYR A 15 24.04 -8.53 -7.80
CA TYR A 15 24.99 -9.01 -6.79
C TYR A 15 24.62 -10.38 -6.21
N SER A 16 23.35 -10.59 -5.91
CA SER A 16 22.82 -11.84 -5.38
C SER A 16 22.25 -12.76 -6.46
N ASN A 17 22.09 -12.27 -7.69
CA ASN A 17 21.42 -12.95 -8.80
C ASN A 17 19.97 -13.36 -8.50
N SER A 18 19.37 -12.76 -7.47
CA SER A 18 17.97 -12.93 -7.09
C SER A 18 17.09 -11.88 -7.78
N PHE A 19 15.77 -12.00 -7.62
CA PHE A 19 14.82 -10.96 -8.02
C PHE A 19 14.27 -10.27 -6.78
N MET A 20 14.30 -8.95 -6.79
CA MET A 20 13.73 -8.11 -5.73
C MET A 20 12.48 -7.40 -6.25
N PRO A 21 11.45 -7.22 -5.41
CA PRO A 21 10.31 -6.39 -5.77
C PRO A 21 10.76 -4.97 -6.08
N GLU A 22 10.12 -4.31 -7.06
CA GLU A 22 10.41 -2.90 -7.32
C GLU A 22 10.13 -2.06 -6.05
N PRO A 23 11.14 -1.32 -5.55
CA PRO A 23 11.07 -0.71 -4.22
C PRO A 23 9.98 0.36 -4.11
N VAL A 24 9.75 1.18 -5.14
CA VAL A 24 8.72 2.23 -5.07
C VAL A 24 7.33 1.61 -4.96
N PHE A 25 6.96 0.65 -5.81
CA PHE A 25 5.65 0.02 -5.82
C PHE A 25 5.38 -0.83 -4.58
N ALA A 26 6.40 -1.54 -4.08
CA ALA A 26 6.27 -2.29 -2.83
C ALA A 26 5.96 -1.37 -1.64
N ASN A 27 6.72 -0.27 -1.50
CA ASN A 27 6.56 0.68 -0.40
C ASN A 27 5.26 1.50 -0.50
N ILE A 28 4.84 1.92 -1.70
CA ILE A 28 3.54 2.60 -1.90
C ILE A 28 2.39 1.71 -1.41
N GLY A 29 2.43 0.44 -1.77
CA GLY A 29 1.44 -0.54 -1.35
C GLY A 29 1.35 -0.71 0.16
N LYS A 30 2.50 -0.86 0.81
CA LYS A 30 2.55 -0.97 2.27
C LYS A 30 2.11 0.32 2.96
N LEU A 31 2.48 1.49 2.42
CA LEU A 31 2.04 2.79 2.93
C LEU A 31 0.52 2.93 2.85
N LEU A 32 -0.08 2.53 1.73
CA LEU A 32 -1.54 2.56 1.56
C LEU A 32 -2.25 1.69 2.61
N LEU A 33 -1.79 0.46 2.83
CA LEU A 33 -2.35 -0.39 3.87
C LEU A 33 -2.22 0.26 5.26
N ALA A 34 -1.05 0.80 5.56
CA ALA A 34 -0.76 1.40 6.86
C ALA A 34 -1.65 2.62 7.16
N THR A 35 -2.03 3.40 6.15
CA THR A 35 -2.90 4.57 6.31
C THR A 35 -4.39 4.23 6.22
N GLN A 36 -4.76 3.02 5.80
CA GLN A 36 -6.15 2.64 5.55
C GLN A 36 -6.69 1.59 6.51
N ILE A 37 -5.85 0.86 7.24
CA ILE A 37 -6.30 -0.24 8.10
C ILE A 37 -7.41 0.16 9.09
N TYR A 38 -7.28 1.31 9.75
CA TYR A 38 -8.30 1.77 10.71
C TYR A 38 -9.60 2.23 10.03
N ASP A 39 -9.51 2.80 8.83
CA ASP A 39 -10.70 3.13 8.03
C ASP A 39 -11.39 1.84 7.54
N MET A 40 -10.63 0.81 7.16
CA MET A 40 -11.17 -0.51 6.81
C MET A 40 -11.93 -1.11 8.00
N HIS A 41 -11.37 -1.06 9.21
CA HIS A 41 -12.05 -1.52 10.42
C HIS A 41 -13.31 -0.71 10.70
N ARG A 42 -13.23 0.62 10.63
CA ARG A 42 -14.38 1.51 10.81
C ARG A 42 -15.52 1.18 9.85
N LEU A 43 -15.23 0.96 8.57
CA LEU A 43 -16.23 0.58 7.58
C LEU A 43 -16.83 -0.80 7.88
N ALA A 44 -16.01 -1.78 8.29
CA ALA A 44 -16.50 -3.10 8.67
C ALA A 44 -17.44 -3.02 9.89
N HIS A 45 -17.10 -2.21 10.90
CA HIS A 45 -17.93 -1.98 12.09
C HIS A 45 -19.25 -1.31 11.76
N GLU A 46 -19.23 -0.27 10.92
CA GLU A 46 -20.44 0.44 10.48
C GLU A 46 -21.43 -0.51 9.78
N VAL A 47 -20.93 -1.36 8.87
CA VAL A 47 -21.78 -2.29 8.11
C VAL A 47 -22.27 -3.45 8.96
N SER A 48 -21.45 -3.92 9.90
CA SER A 48 -21.77 -5.11 10.71
C SER A 48 -22.71 -4.81 11.88
N GLY A 49 -22.71 -3.57 12.36
CA GLY A 49 -23.48 -3.14 13.52
C GLY A 49 -23.01 -3.78 14.83
N GLY A 50 -23.76 -3.53 15.91
CA GLY A 50 -23.35 -3.91 17.28
C GLY A 50 -23.34 -5.41 17.58
N LEU A 51 -23.85 -6.26 16.68
CA LEU A 51 -23.90 -7.71 16.94
C LEU A 51 -22.50 -8.30 17.13
N ILE A 52 -21.49 -7.75 16.47
CA ILE A 52 -20.09 -8.22 16.56
C ILE A 52 -19.47 -8.05 17.96
N VAL A 53 -20.09 -7.27 18.86
CA VAL A 53 -19.65 -7.13 20.26
C VAL A 53 -20.71 -7.57 21.27
N ALA A 54 -21.92 -7.91 20.81
CA ALA A 54 -23.05 -8.26 21.65
C ALA A 54 -23.53 -9.70 21.47
N LEU A 55 -22.93 -10.45 20.53
CA LEU A 55 -23.30 -11.84 20.29
C LEU A 55 -22.95 -12.71 21.52
N PRO A 56 -23.92 -13.44 22.11
CA PRO A 56 -23.69 -14.25 23.31
C PRO A 56 -22.59 -15.27 23.12
N GLY A 57 -21.70 -15.39 24.10
CA GLY A 57 -20.56 -16.31 24.05
C GLY A 57 -20.96 -17.78 23.86
N PRO A 58 -19.98 -18.66 23.58
CA PRO A 58 -20.24 -20.06 23.24
C PRO A 58 -21.04 -20.82 24.31
N ASP A 59 -20.85 -20.50 25.60
CA ASP A 59 -21.60 -21.12 26.70
C ASP A 59 -23.11 -20.86 26.62
N GLU A 60 -23.50 -19.71 26.07
CA GLU A 60 -24.91 -19.30 25.93
C GLU A 60 -25.46 -19.69 24.55
N ASP A 61 -24.67 -19.54 23.49
CA ASP A 61 -25.05 -19.87 22.11
C ASP A 61 -25.21 -21.39 21.87
N HIS A 62 -24.43 -22.23 22.59
CA HIS A 62 -24.54 -23.69 22.50
C HIS A 62 -25.47 -24.30 23.54
N ASN A 63 -26.15 -23.47 24.33
CA ASN A 63 -27.07 -23.94 25.35
C ASN A 63 -28.41 -24.36 24.70
N PRO A 64 -28.79 -25.66 24.77
CA PRO A 64 -30.04 -26.13 24.17
C PRO A 64 -31.29 -25.43 24.73
N ALA A 65 -31.21 -24.89 25.95
CA ALA A 65 -32.32 -24.19 26.58
C ALA A 65 -32.59 -22.79 26.00
N THR A 66 -31.58 -22.14 25.41
CA THR A 66 -31.67 -20.76 24.91
C THR A 66 -31.46 -20.62 23.41
N ALA A 67 -30.92 -21.65 22.75
CA ALA A 67 -30.68 -21.69 21.31
C ALA A 67 -31.91 -21.32 20.45
N ALA A 68 -33.10 -21.83 20.79
CA ALA A 68 -34.33 -21.51 20.05
C ALA A 68 -34.70 -20.02 20.16
N THR A 69 -34.64 -19.47 21.37
CA THR A 69 -34.93 -18.05 21.64
C THR A 69 -33.92 -17.14 20.94
N LEU A 70 -32.63 -17.49 20.98
CA LEU A 70 -31.58 -16.75 20.29
C LEU A 70 -31.81 -16.75 18.77
N ALA A 71 -32.13 -17.90 18.19
CA ALA A 71 -32.43 -18.01 16.77
C ALA A 71 -33.66 -17.18 16.35
N GLU A 72 -34.65 -17.03 17.21
CA GLU A 72 -35.82 -16.19 16.95
C GLU A 72 -35.51 -14.69 17.03
N VAL A 73 -34.80 -14.24 18.09
CA VAL A 73 -34.59 -12.81 18.35
C VAL A 73 -33.40 -12.21 17.61
N LEU A 74 -32.42 -13.03 17.24
CA LEU A 74 -31.20 -12.59 16.54
C LEU A 74 -31.22 -12.95 15.05
N ARG A 75 -32.31 -13.49 14.51
CA ARG A 75 -32.51 -13.53 13.05
C ARG A 75 -32.88 -12.15 12.53
N ALA A 76 -32.53 -11.87 11.27
CA ALA A 76 -32.92 -10.64 10.58
C ALA A 76 -33.75 -10.97 9.35
N ASN A 77 -33.07 -11.26 8.23
CA ASN A 77 -33.75 -11.66 7.01
C ASN A 77 -34.25 -13.11 7.15
N PRO A 78 -35.55 -13.41 6.91
CA PRO A 78 -36.05 -14.79 6.92
C PRO A 78 -35.42 -15.67 5.83
N ASP A 79 -34.90 -15.12 4.75
CA ASP A 79 -34.23 -15.91 3.70
C ASP A 79 -32.82 -16.36 4.10
N ILE A 80 -32.27 -15.80 5.19
CA ILE A 80 -30.93 -16.13 5.69
C ILE A 80 -31.05 -17.00 6.96
N PRO A 81 -30.46 -18.20 6.97
CA PRO A 81 -30.35 -19.01 8.17
C PRO A 81 -29.64 -18.27 9.31
N TYR A 82 -30.13 -18.46 10.54
CA TYR A 82 -29.60 -17.78 11.73
C TYR A 82 -28.11 -18.07 11.97
N ASP A 83 -27.72 -19.35 11.84
CA ASP A 83 -26.34 -19.83 12.00
C ASP A 83 -25.38 -19.07 11.09
N LYS A 84 -25.77 -18.80 9.84
CA LYS A 84 -24.93 -18.06 8.89
C LYS A 84 -24.75 -16.59 9.26
N ARG A 85 -25.76 -15.96 9.84
CA ARG A 85 -25.63 -14.58 10.32
C ARG A 85 -24.63 -14.49 11.48
N ILE A 86 -24.72 -15.40 12.45
CA ILE A 86 -23.84 -15.37 13.63
C ILE A 86 -22.40 -15.77 13.28
N GLU A 87 -22.19 -16.71 12.35
CA GLU A 87 -20.85 -17.07 11.85
C GLU A 87 -20.15 -15.86 11.25
N VAL A 88 -20.85 -15.06 10.43
CA VAL A 88 -20.29 -13.81 9.86
C VAL A 88 -20.03 -12.77 10.95
N ALA A 89 -20.94 -12.62 11.92
CA ALA A 89 -20.73 -11.68 13.02
C ALA A 89 -19.48 -12.06 13.85
N ARG A 90 -19.29 -13.35 14.17
CA ARG A 90 -18.10 -13.88 14.84
C ARG A 90 -16.83 -13.66 14.01
N PHE A 91 -16.91 -13.88 12.71
CA PHE A 91 -15.76 -13.68 11.82
C PHE A 91 -15.30 -12.21 11.81
N ILE A 92 -16.23 -11.26 11.72
CA ILE A 92 -15.88 -9.83 11.76
C ILE A 92 -15.37 -9.42 13.14
N GLU A 93 -15.99 -9.91 14.22
CA GLU A 93 -15.49 -9.72 15.59
C GLU A 93 -14.02 -10.15 15.70
N ASP A 94 -13.69 -11.35 15.23
CA ASP A 94 -12.32 -11.86 15.36
C ASP A 94 -11.32 -11.03 14.56
N LEU A 95 -11.69 -10.59 13.35
CA LEU A 95 -10.83 -9.75 12.52
C LEU A 95 -10.62 -8.33 13.04
N THR A 96 -11.52 -7.80 13.88
CA THR A 96 -11.57 -6.35 14.12
C THR A 96 -11.78 -5.91 15.57
N ALA A 97 -12.27 -6.78 16.44
CA ALA A 97 -12.65 -6.48 17.83
C ALA A 97 -12.08 -7.49 18.85
N SER A 98 -11.35 -8.52 18.42
CA SER A 98 -10.63 -9.45 19.30
C SER A 98 -9.16 -9.05 19.49
N TYR A 99 -8.42 -9.87 20.26
CA TYR A 99 -6.95 -9.77 20.31
C TYR A 99 -6.33 -9.82 18.90
N GLN A 100 -6.86 -10.67 18.02
CA GLN A 100 -6.41 -10.77 16.63
C GLN A 100 -6.68 -9.46 15.89
N GLY A 101 -7.85 -8.84 16.06
CA GLY A 101 -8.13 -7.53 15.46
C GLY A 101 -7.18 -6.42 15.91
N GLY A 102 -6.80 -6.41 17.19
CA GLY A 102 -5.78 -5.51 17.71
C GLY A 102 -4.40 -5.75 17.07
N TRP A 103 -3.99 -7.02 16.97
CA TRP A 103 -2.75 -7.41 16.32
C TRP A 103 -2.73 -7.07 14.83
N TYR A 104 -3.79 -7.42 14.08
CA TYR A 104 -3.96 -7.09 12.66
C TYR A 104 -3.88 -5.60 12.39
N SER A 105 -4.44 -4.76 13.28
CA SER A 105 -4.34 -3.31 13.18
C SER A 105 -2.88 -2.84 13.25
N LEU A 106 -2.16 -3.29 14.28
CA LEU A 106 -0.78 -2.85 14.55
C LEU A 106 0.21 -3.42 13.54
N ILE A 107 0.10 -4.69 13.17
CA ILE A 107 0.99 -5.29 12.16
C ILE A 107 0.74 -4.70 10.77
N SER A 108 -0.51 -4.35 10.44
CA SER A 108 -0.81 -3.67 9.17
C SER A 108 -0.28 -2.24 9.15
N LEU A 109 -0.20 -1.56 10.29
CA LEU A 109 0.41 -0.24 10.41
C LEU A 109 1.96 -0.33 10.33
N HIS A 110 2.57 -1.20 11.14
CA HIS A 110 4.02 -1.20 11.39
C HIS A 110 4.82 -2.36 10.76
N GLY A 111 4.18 -3.42 10.28
CA GLY A 111 4.87 -4.61 9.76
C GLY A 111 5.78 -4.27 8.59
N GLY A 112 7.07 -4.59 8.67
CA GLY A 112 8.05 -4.20 7.65
C GLY A 112 8.47 -2.72 7.67
N GLY A 113 7.96 -1.92 8.62
CA GLY A 113 8.35 -0.53 8.84
C GLY A 113 7.16 0.40 9.03
N SER A 114 7.33 1.42 9.89
CA SER A 114 6.33 2.47 10.12
C SER A 114 6.07 3.30 8.85
N PRO A 115 4.93 4.02 8.73
CA PRO A 115 4.61 4.85 7.57
C PRO A 115 5.71 5.86 7.15
N ALA A 116 6.49 6.35 8.12
CA ALA A 116 7.63 7.22 7.84
C ALA A 116 8.76 6.50 7.07
N ALA A 117 9.04 5.24 7.39
CA ALA A 117 10.04 4.43 6.69
C ALA A 117 9.64 4.21 5.23
N MET A 118 8.36 3.88 4.98
CA MET A 118 7.84 3.72 3.61
C MET A 118 7.96 5.01 2.80
N ARG A 119 7.61 6.17 3.39
CA ARG A 119 7.76 7.48 2.74
C ARG A 119 9.22 7.79 2.42
N GLN A 120 10.13 7.45 3.32
CA GLN A 120 11.56 7.64 3.11
C GLN A 120 12.09 6.75 1.98
N GLU A 121 11.69 5.48 1.93
CA GLU A 121 12.11 4.55 0.87
C GLU A 121 11.53 4.92 -0.49
N ILE A 122 10.28 5.41 -0.54
CA ILE A 122 9.71 5.98 -1.77
C ILE A 122 10.53 7.19 -2.20
N TRP A 123 10.85 8.12 -1.29
CA TRP A 123 11.66 9.29 -1.62
C TRP A 123 13.05 8.91 -2.14
N ARG A 124 13.70 7.90 -1.56
CA ARG A 124 15.03 7.43 -1.98
C ARG A 124 15.06 6.86 -3.40
N ASN A 125 13.99 6.16 -3.80
CA ASN A 125 13.96 5.38 -5.04
C ASN A 125 13.15 6.03 -6.16
N TYR A 126 12.19 6.91 -5.83
CA TYR A 126 11.35 7.58 -6.82
C TYR A 126 12.12 8.71 -7.51
N PRO A 127 12.18 8.75 -8.87
CA PRO A 127 12.97 9.72 -9.62
C PRO A 127 12.29 11.09 -9.66
N VAL A 128 12.34 11.84 -8.56
CA VAL A 128 11.71 13.16 -8.45
C VAL A 128 12.33 14.15 -9.43
N GLY A 129 13.66 14.10 -9.62
CA GLY A 129 14.39 14.95 -10.58
C GLY A 129 13.80 14.86 -11.99
N ASP A 130 13.61 13.64 -12.52
CA ASP A 130 13.02 13.41 -13.83
C ASP A 130 11.62 14.02 -13.97
N LYS A 131 10.85 14.08 -12.88
CA LYS A 131 9.51 14.70 -12.87
C LYS A 131 9.62 16.23 -12.85
N VAL A 132 10.59 16.79 -12.14
CA VAL A 132 10.89 18.23 -12.18
C VAL A 132 11.28 18.63 -13.59
N ASP A 133 12.23 17.93 -14.22
CA ASP A 133 12.68 18.21 -15.59
C ASP A 133 11.55 18.11 -16.63
N LEU A 134 10.60 17.18 -16.41
CA LEU A 134 9.40 17.09 -17.25
C LEU A 134 8.52 18.33 -17.09
N VAL A 135 8.27 18.78 -15.86
CA VAL A 135 7.46 19.97 -15.59
C VAL A 135 8.14 21.22 -16.13
N GLU A 136 9.45 21.40 -15.93
CA GLU A 136 10.20 22.54 -16.46
C GLU A 136 10.10 22.62 -17.98
N ARG A 137 10.29 21.50 -18.70
CA ARG A 137 10.10 21.46 -20.16
C ARG A 137 8.69 21.85 -20.60
N LEU A 138 7.66 21.57 -19.80
CA LEU A 138 6.28 21.98 -20.12
C LEU A 138 6.05 23.46 -19.81
N LEU A 139 6.65 23.99 -18.74
CA LEU A 139 6.61 25.42 -18.41
C LEU A 139 7.40 26.26 -19.42
N ASP A 140 8.52 25.76 -19.93
CA ASP A 140 9.33 26.43 -20.96
C ASP A 140 8.63 26.52 -22.32
N ARG A 141 7.62 25.66 -22.56
CA ARG A 141 6.69 25.81 -23.70
C ARG A 141 5.71 26.98 -23.53
N GLY A 142 5.82 27.73 -22.43
CA GLY A 142 5.11 28.97 -22.13
C GLY A 142 5.97 30.01 -21.39
N VAL A 143 6.78 30.75 -22.15
CA VAL A 143 7.17 32.16 -21.88
C VAL A 143 8.27 32.45 -20.83
N LEU A 144 8.72 31.56 -19.94
CA LEU A 144 9.69 31.96 -18.88
C LEU A 144 10.75 30.89 -18.50
N ALA A 145 11.65 30.55 -19.42
CA ALA A 145 12.86 29.76 -19.10
C ALA A 145 13.90 30.63 -18.38
N ASN A 146 14.15 30.36 -17.09
CA ASN A 146 15.23 30.99 -16.35
C ASN A 146 16.08 29.92 -15.65
N ASN A 147 17.35 29.81 -16.06
CA ASN A 147 18.27 28.74 -15.67
C ASN A 147 18.77 28.83 -14.21
N ASP A 148 18.50 29.92 -13.50
CA ASP A 148 19.02 30.18 -12.14
C ASP A 148 18.07 29.74 -10.99
N ARG A 149 17.07 28.89 -11.26
CA ARG A 149 16.06 28.53 -10.25
C ARG A 149 16.61 27.54 -9.21
N PRO A 150 16.34 27.76 -7.90
CA PRO A 150 16.84 26.90 -6.82
C PRO A 150 16.32 25.45 -6.83
N ILE A 151 15.28 25.15 -7.62
CA ILE A 151 14.72 23.80 -7.77
C ILE A 151 15.67 22.84 -8.50
N THR A 152 16.49 23.32 -9.44
CA THR A 152 17.56 22.53 -10.09
C THR A 152 18.69 22.13 -9.12
N ARG A 153 18.73 22.80 -7.96
CA ARG A 153 19.74 22.62 -6.90
C ARG A 153 19.36 21.52 -5.91
N ASN A 154 18.08 21.11 -5.87
CA ASN A 154 17.56 20.09 -4.95
C ASN A 154 17.75 18.68 -5.51
N LYS A 155 19.00 18.30 -5.76
CA LYS A 155 19.35 16.93 -6.19
C LYS A 155 19.14 15.97 -5.01
N GLN A 156 18.39 14.89 -5.23
CA GLN A 156 18.21 13.85 -4.22
C GLN A 156 19.58 13.29 -3.79
N PRO A 157 19.83 13.11 -2.49
CA PRO A 157 21.09 12.56 -2.01
C PRO A 157 21.26 11.11 -2.48
N GLY A 158 22.38 10.80 -3.15
CA GLY A 158 22.76 9.43 -3.54
C GLY A 158 22.64 9.09 -5.03
N ARG A 159 22.17 10.00 -5.90
CA ARG A 159 22.22 9.82 -7.37
C ARG A 159 23.12 10.86 -8.02
N CYS A 160 24.31 10.44 -8.44
CA CYS A 160 25.11 11.17 -9.40
C CYS A 160 24.66 10.78 -10.82
N CYS A 161 24.14 11.74 -11.57
CA CYS A 161 23.76 11.64 -13.00
C CYS A 161 22.51 10.78 -13.30
N ALA A 162 21.72 11.22 -14.28
CA ALA A 162 20.37 10.70 -14.57
C ALA A 162 20.32 9.29 -15.19
N ALA A 163 21.43 8.74 -15.68
CA ALA A 163 21.41 7.48 -16.43
C ALA A 163 21.88 6.24 -15.64
N GLY A 164 22.78 6.37 -14.66
CA GLY A 164 23.51 5.22 -14.12
C GLY A 164 24.27 4.42 -15.20
N CYS A 165 25.08 3.43 -14.81
CA CYS A 165 25.77 2.54 -15.76
C CYS A 165 24.81 1.44 -16.23
N SER A 166 24.64 1.24 -17.54
CA SER A 166 23.81 0.16 -18.12
C SER A 166 24.55 -0.64 -19.20
N GLN A 167 24.26 -1.95 -19.30
CA GLN A 167 24.85 -2.85 -20.31
C GLN A 167 24.08 -2.82 -21.65
N PRO A 168 24.73 -3.11 -22.80
CA PRO A 168 24.08 -3.08 -24.11
C PRO A 168 22.92 -4.09 -24.21
N GLY A 169 21.70 -3.60 -24.49
CA GLY A 169 20.52 -4.43 -24.78
C GLY A 169 19.48 -4.54 -23.66
N GLN A 170 19.68 -3.89 -22.51
CA GLN A 170 18.71 -3.90 -21.40
C GLN A 170 17.56 -2.91 -21.64
N ALA A 171 16.32 -3.40 -21.56
CA ALA A 171 15.14 -2.54 -21.60
C ALA A 171 15.03 -1.74 -20.29
N MET A 172 15.25 -0.42 -20.36
CA MET A 172 15.06 0.50 -19.25
C MET A 172 13.85 1.41 -19.53
N MET A 173 13.19 1.90 -18.46
CA MET A 173 12.33 3.07 -18.56
C MET A 173 13.22 4.28 -18.89
N ILE A 174 13.29 4.60 -20.18
CA ILE A 174 14.19 5.64 -20.70
C ILE A 174 13.57 7.01 -20.44
N PRO A 175 14.33 8.02 -20.01
CA PRO A 175 13.87 9.40 -20.05
C PRO A 175 13.48 9.77 -21.49
N LEU A 176 12.36 10.50 -21.64
CA LEU A 176 11.86 11.03 -22.91
C LEU A 176 13.00 11.72 -23.69
N SER A 177 13.28 11.22 -24.89
CA SER A 177 14.42 11.65 -25.72
C SER A 177 14.49 13.17 -25.85
N THR A 178 15.61 13.74 -25.45
CA THR A 178 15.93 15.14 -25.74
C THR A 178 16.34 15.24 -27.19
N SER A 179 15.53 15.94 -28.00
CA SER A 179 16.02 16.55 -29.22
C SER A 179 17.10 17.58 -28.82
N GLY A 180 18.37 17.17 -28.86
CA GLY A 180 19.50 18.02 -28.51
C GLY A 180 20.63 17.19 -27.93
N GLN A 181 21.68 17.01 -28.72
CA GLN A 181 22.92 16.32 -28.35
C GLN A 181 23.55 16.98 -27.12
N GLY A 182 23.74 16.19 -26.06
CA GLY A 182 24.62 16.50 -24.93
C GLY A 182 25.71 15.43 -24.85
N THR A 183 26.96 15.86 -24.73
CA THR A 183 28.20 15.07 -24.71
C THR A 183 28.19 13.90 -23.71
N PRO A 184 28.92 12.80 -23.99
CA PRO A 184 29.03 11.68 -23.06
C PRO A 184 29.86 12.07 -21.83
N CYS A 185 29.43 11.62 -20.66
CA CYS A 185 30.18 11.74 -19.41
C CYS A 185 31.32 10.71 -19.38
N GLU A 186 32.55 11.16 -19.11
CA GLU A 186 33.59 10.34 -18.46
C GLU A 186 33.23 10.09 -16.99
#